data_AF-A0A9P5JX01-F1
#
_entry.id   AF-A0A9P5JX01-F1
#
_cell.length_a   1.000
_cell.length_b   1.000
_cell.length_c   1.000
_cell.angle_alpha   90.00
_cell.angle_beta   90.00
_cell.angle_gamma   90.00
#
_symmetry.space_group_name_H-M   'P 1'
#
loop_
_entity.id
_entity.type
_entity.pdbx_description
1 polymer ?
#
loop_
_entity_poly.entity_id
_entity_poly.type
_entity_poly.pdbx_seq_one_letter_code
_entity_poly.pdbx_strand_id
1 'polypeptide(L)'
;MIYFTTFIIALFLTQIARALPQGCRDHVYPDLSTLDEQFNLTIPSPLEVTFDATFDNPQGLLNNVACSNGDNGLASRFPTFDTLPTFPFIGGAYDIVWNSPNCGGCWKITNTANNRAIHITAIDTAGAGFNIAEAAFKVLSGGTLGNPLIVTAQKIPETVCGI
;
A
#
# COMPACT_ATOMS: atom_id res chain seq x y z
N MET A 1 73.01 41.76 -19.27
CA MET A 1 73.20 40.29 -19.25
C MET A 1 72.04 39.66 -18.48
N ILE A 2 71.31 38.78 -19.16
CA ILE A 2 70.48 37.71 -18.59
C ILE A 2 69.12 38.16 -18.00
N TYR A 3 68.26 38.68 -18.88
CA TYR A 3 66.83 38.39 -18.87
C TYR A 3 66.64 37.01 -19.50
N PHE A 4 66.60 35.89 -18.77
CA PHE A 4 66.20 34.59 -19.35
C PHE A 4 65.86 33.48 -18.34
N THR A 5 65.75 33.76 -17.03
CA THR A 5 65.50 32.70 -16.03
C THR A 5 64.06 32.62 -15.52
N THR A 6 63.18 33.56 -15.86
CA THR A 6 61.76 33.52 -15.48
C THR A 6 60.82 33.02 -16.59
N PHE A 7 61.34 32.64 -17.75
CA PHE A 7 60.52 32.28 -18.93
C PHE A 7 60.48 30.77 -19.27
N ILE A 8 61.10 29.88 -18.49
CA ILE A 8 61.17 28.43 -18.81
C ILE A 8 60.42 27.53 -17.82
N ILE A 9 59.96 28.02 -16.66
CA ILE A 9 59.09 27.24 -15.75
C ILE A 9 57.62 27.70 -15.88
N ALA A 10 57.22 28.09 -17.08
CA ALA A 10 55.81 28.23 -17.48
C ALA A 10 55.44 27.26 -18.62
N LEU A 11 56.34 26.35 -18.97
CA LEU A 11 56.24 25.47 -20.15
C LEU A 11 56.33 23.97 -19.84
N PHE A 12 56.18 23.58 -18.57
CA PHE A 12 55.92 22.19 -18.22
C PHE A 12 54.59 22.08 -17.48
N LEU A 13 53.63 21.51 -18.22
CA LEU A 13 52.46 20.79 -17.74
C LEU A 13 51.19 21.61 -17.53
N THR A 14 50.92 22.54 -18.44
CA THR A 14 49.57 22.67 -19.02
C THR A 14 49.21 21.36 -19.72
N GLN A 15 48.54 20.43 -19.03
CA GLN A 15 47.61 19.43 -19.60
C GLN A 15 46.96 18.62 -18.45
N ILE A 16 46.05 19.22 -17.68
CA ILE A 16 44.99 18.44 -17.02
C ILE A 16 43.63 19.06 -17.35
N ALA A 17 43.35 19.18 -18.64
CA ALA A 17 41.97 19.16 -19.12
C ALA A 17 41.67 17.70 -19.49
N ARG A 18 41.46 16.84 -18.49
CA ARG A 18 40.87 15.52 -18.71
C ARG A 18 39.37 15.66 -18.51
N ALA A 19 38.69 15.66 -19.64
CA ALA A 19 37.29 15.40 -19.87
C ALA A 19 36.53 14.85 -18.64
N LEU A 20 35.52 15.61 -18.20
CA LEU A 20 34.37 15.04 -17.52
C LEU A 20 33.80 13.96 -18.45
N PRO A 21 33.70 12.68 -18.03
CA PRO A 21 32.94 11.73 -18.79
C PRO A 21 31.48 12.20 -18.78
N GLN A 22 30.98 12.60 -19.94
CA GLN A 22 29.56 12.62 -20.22
C GLN A 22 29.06 11.16 -20.14
N GLY A 23 28.72 10.77 -18.92
CA GLY A 23 28.09 9.50 -18.58
C GLY A 23 26.67 9.68 -18.10
N CYS A 24 25.95 10.72 -18.54
CA CYS A 24 24.49 10.69 -18.57
C CYS A 24 24.08 9.98 -19.86
N ARG A 25 24.40 8.69 -19.95
CA ARG A 25 23.93 7.81 -21.00
C ARG A 25 22.71 7.12 -20.42
N ASP A 26 21.55 7.57 -20.88
CA ASP A 26 20.28 6.88 -20.89
C ASP A 26 20.09 5.89 -19.73
N HIS A 27 19.56 6.38 -18.61
CA HIS A 27 18.59 5.53 -17.92
C HIS A 27 17.45 5.33 -18.91
N VAL A 28 17.57 4.28 -19.72
CA VAL A 28 16.41 3.55 -20.24
C VAL A 28 15.58 3.29 -18.99
N TYR A 29 14.54 4.09 -18.80
CA TYR A 29 13.46 3.67 -17.92
C TYR A 29 13.07 2.29 -18.45
N PRO A 30 13.10 1.24 -17.61
CA PRO A 30 12.54 -0.02 -18.05
C PRO A 30 11.14 0.29 -18.57
N ASP A 31 10.88 -0.13 -19.81
CA ASP A 31 9.54 -0.16 -20.34
C ASP A 31 8.66 -0.81 -19.26
N LEU A 32 7.52 -0.19 -18.95
CA LEU A 32 6.57 -0.74 -17.97
C LEU A 32 6.08 -2.14 -18.36
N SER A 33 6.45 -2.64 -19.55
CA SER A 33 6.29 -4.03 -19.96
C SER A 33 7.21 -5.05 -19.28
N THR A 34 8.27 -4.65 -18.56
CA THR A 34 9.22 -5.58 -17.89
C THR A 34 9.27 -5.46 -16.37
N LEU A 35 8.29 -4.80 -15.74
CA LEU A 35 8.18 -4.71 -14.28
C LEU A 35 7.50 -5.93 -13.64
N ASP A 36 7.23 -6.98 -14.41
CA ASP A 36 6.61 -8.22 -13.94
C ASP A 36 7.61 -9.21 -13.31
N GLU A 37 8.93 -8.97 -13.39
CA GLU A 37 9.92 -9.98 -12.98
C GLU A 37 10.67 -9.71 -11.66
N GLN A 38 10.41 -8.62 -10.92
CA GLN A 38 11.23 -8.32 -9.72
C GLN A 38 10.50 -7.89 -8.44
N PHE A 39 9.17 -7.92 -8.43
CA PHE A 39 8.42 -7.92 -7.18
C PHE A 39 7.32 -8.97 -7.28
N ASN A 40 7.65 -10.20 -6.86
CA ASN A 40 6.70 -11.29 -6.73
C ASN A 40 5.80 -11.03 -5.50
N LEU A 41 5.01 -9.96 -5.52
CA LEU A 41 3.82 -9.87 -4.70
C LEU A 41 2.84 -10.90 -5.24
N THR A 42 2.88 -12.09 -4.67
CA THR A 42 1.84 -13.08 -4.93
C THR A 42 0.55 -12.55 -4.30
N ILE A 43 -0.28 -11.89 -5.12
CA ILE A 43 -1.65 -11.57 -4.73
C ILE A 43 -2.40 -12.90 -4.60
N PRO A 44 -3.06 -13.19 -3.46
CA PRO A 44 -3.85 -14.39 -3.33
C PRO A 44 -4.89 -14.48 -4.45
N SER A 45 -4.99 -15.65 -5.07
CA SER A 45 -5.94 -15.91 -6.16
C SER A 45 -6.56 -17.29 -5.97
N PRO A 46 -7.90 -17.40 -5.90
CA PRO A 46 -8.85 -16.29 -5.90
C PRO A 46 -8.75 -15.44 -4.62
N LEU A 47 -9.23 -14.19 -4.67
CA LEU A 47 -9.48 -13.41 -3.46
C LEU A 47 -10.80 -13.84 -2.84
N GLU A 48 -10.77 -14.06 -1.53
CA GLU A 48 -11.92 -14.44 -0.73
C GLU A 48 -12.28 -13.36 0.29
N VAL A 49 -13.56 -13.29 0.65
CA VAL A 49 -14.03 -12.50 1.79
C VAL A 49 -14.67 -13.44 2.79
N THR A 50 -14.19 -13.38 4.04
CA THR A 50 -14.84 -13.95 5.23
C THR A 50 -15.36 -12.84 6.14
N PHE A 51 -15.90 -13.20 7.30
CA PHE A 51 -16.38 -12.23 8.28
C PHE A 51 -15.99 -12.58 9.71
N ASP A 52 -15.89 -11.54 10.54
CA ASP A 52 -15.65 -11.64 11.98
C ASP A 52 -16.43 -10.55 12.73
N ALA A 53 -17.30 -10.98 13.65
CA ALA A 53 -18.17 -10.12 14.45
C ALA A 53 -17.40 -9.16 15.38
N THR A 54 -16.10 -9.39 15.60
CA THR A 54 -15.23 -8.49 16.37
C THR A 54 -15.19 -7.10 15.73
N PHE A 55 -15.21 -7.01 14.40
CA PHE A 55 -15.18 -5.74 13.68
C PHE A 55 -16.52 -5.01 13.70
N ASP A 56 -17.61 -5.64 14.13
CA ASP A 56 -18.91 -4.98 14.36
C ASP A 56 -19.00 -4.28 15.71
N ASN A 57 -18.02 -4.49 16.62
CA ASN A 57 -18.02 -3.84 17.92
C ASN A 57 -17.58 -2.38 17.82
N PRO A 58 -18.48 -1.39 18.03
CA PRO A 58 -18.10 0.03 17.91
C PRO A 58 -16.99 0.43 18.90
N GLN A 59 -16.92 -0.22 20.06
CA GLN A 59 -15.93 0.04 21.10
C GLN A 59 -14.67 -0.84 20.96
N GLY A 60 -14.54 -1.59 19.86
CA GLY A 60 -13.31 -2.32 19.54
C GLY A 60 -12.16 -1.33 19.38
N LEU A 61 -11.01 -1.61 19.99
CA LEU A 61 -9.88 -0.70 20.02
C LEU A 61 -8.97 -0.92 18.80
N LEU A 62 -8.57 0.16 18.12
CA LEU A 62 -7.58 0.06 17.04
C LEU A 62 -6.22 -0.44 17.54
N ASN A 63 -5.93 -0.26 18.84
CA ASN A 63 -4.73 -0.81 19.46
C ASN A 63 -4.65 -2.36 19.45
N ASN A 64 -5.77 -3.05 19.17
CA ASN A 64 -5.82 -4.51 19.16
C ASN A 64 -5.66 -5.13 17.76
N VAL A 65 -5.48 -4.32 16.71
CA VAL A 65 -5.33 -4.77 15.32
C VAL A 65 -3.95 -4.41 14.76
N ALA A 66 -3.59 -4.96 13.60
CA ALA A 66 -2.30 -4.72 12.96
C ALA A 66 -2.05 -3.23 12.66
N CYS A 67 -3.09 -2.45 12.32
CA CYS A 67 -2.99 -1.01 12.08
C CYS A 67 -3.15 -0.17 13.35
N SER A 68 -2.63 -0.67 14.47
CA SER A 68 -2.65 -0.02 15.77
C SER A 68 -1.78 1.24 15.80
N ASN A 69 -0.51 1.10 16.13
CA ASN A 69 0.46 2.17 16.31
C ASN A 69 1.61 2.05 15.28
N GLY A 70 2.67 2.84 15.49
CA GLY A 70 3.75 3.01 14.52
C GLY A 70 3.46 4.15 13.54
N ASP A 71 4.41 4.38 12.63
CA ASP A 71 4.34 5.49 11.66
C ASP A 71 3.12 5.41 10.74
N ASN A 72 2.62 4.21 10.47
CA ASN A 72 1.43 3.94 9.65
C ASN A 72 0.19 3.58 10.49
N GLY A 73 0.28 3.70 11.82
CA GLY A 73 -0.80 3.31 12.74
C GLY A 73 -2.00 4.28 12.69
N LEU A 74 -3.20 3.75 12.95
CA LEU A 74 -4.45 4.50 12.94
C LEU A 74 -4.92 4.91 14.34
N ALA A 75 -4.45 4.24 15.40
CA ALA A 75 -5.03 4.37 16.75
C ALA A 75 -4.93 5.77 17.36
N SER A 76 -3.96 6.60 16.94
CA SER A 76 -3.82 7.98 17.42
C SER A 76 -4.88 8.92 16.83
N ARG A 77 -5.39 8.62 15.63
CA ARG A 77 -6.44 9.37 14.93
C ARG A 77 -7.83 8.77 15.17
N PHE A 78 -7.88 7.44 15.28
CA PHE A 78 -9.10 6.65 15.38
C PHE A 78 -8.94 5.64 16.54
N PRO A 79 -9.29 6.02 17.79
CA PRO A 79 -9.04 5.16 18.95
C PRO A 79 -9.92 3.89 18.99
N THR A 80 -11.15 3.98 18.50
CA THR A 80 -12.15 2.90 18.47
C THR A 80 -12.66 2.66 17.05
N PHE A 81 -13.17 1.46 16.76
CA PHE A 81 -13.65 1.08 15.44
C PHE A 81 -14.72 2.05 14.91
N ASP A 82 -15.63 2.52 15.76
CA ASP A 82 -16.68 3.48 15.38
C ASP A 82 -16.20 4.88 15.01
N THR A 83 -14.94 5.22 15.33
CA THR A 83 -14.35 6.51 14.91
C THR A 83 -13.85 6.48 13.47
N LEU A 84 -13.76 5.30 12.84
CA LEU A 84 -13.44 5.17 11.42
C LEU A 84 -14.64 5.61 10.58
N PRO A 85 -14.47 6.48 9.56
CA PRO A 85 -15.60 7.00 8.78
C PRO A 85 -16.40 5.93 8.03
N THR A 86 -15.79 4.78 7.73
CA THR A 86 -16.42 3.65 7.05
C THR A 86 -17.13 2.69 7.98
N PHE A 87 -16.99 2.78 9.31
CA PHE A 87 -17.57 1.82 10.24
C PHE A 87 -19.09 1.60 9.98
N PRO A 88 -19.58 0.34 9.90
CA PRO A 88 -18.89 -0.93 10.19
C PRO A 88 -18.20 -1.57 8.96
N PHE A 89 -18.01 -0.86 7.85
CA PHE A 89 -17.32 -1.36 6.65
C PHE A 89 -15.80 -1.33 6.83
N ILE A 90 -15.32 -2.14 7.77
CA ILE A 90 -13.93 -2.27 8.17
C ILE A 90 -13.53 -3.76 8.24
N GLY A 91 -12.23 -4.05 8.26
CA GLY A 91 -11.74 -5.41 8.45
C GLY A 91 -10.28 -5.60 8.14
N GLY A 92 -9.87 -6.86 8.08
CA GLY A 92 -8.54 -7.25 7.65
C GLY A 92 -8.39 -7.35 6.13
N ALA A 93 -7.17 -7.13 5.64
CA ALA A 93 -6.77 -7.34 4.25
C ALA A 93 -5.45 -8.13 4.14
N TYR A 94 -5.28 -8.84 3.04
CA TYR A 94 -4.12 -9.69 2.75
C TYR A 94 -2.80 -8.90 2.61
N ASP A 95 -2.87 -7.60 2.34
CA ASP A 95 -1.72 -6.71 2.15
C ASP A 95 -1.33 -5.96 3.44
N ILE A 96 -1.89 -6.35 4.58
CA ILE A 96 -1.62 -5.76 5.89
C ILE A 96 -0.82 -6.71 6.77
N VAL A 97 0.19 -6.15 7.40
CA VAL A 97 0.93 -6.65 8.56
C VAL A 97 1.01 -5.51 9.58
N TRP A 98 1.53 -5.77 10.79
CA TRP A 98 1.71 -4.69 11.78
C TRP A 98 2.53 -3.52 11.21
N ASN A 99 2.04 -2.29 11.41
CA ASN A 99 2.63 -1.05 10.90
C ASN A 99 2.84 -1.04 9.36
N SER A 100 2.01 -1.77 8.60
CA SER A 100 2.07 -1.81 7.14
C SER A 100 1.82 -0.42 6.53
N PRO A 101 2.52 -0.03 5.46
CA PRO A 101 2.20 1.18 4.70
C PRO A 101 0.81 1.13 4.04
N ASN A 102 0.15 -0.04 4.03
CA ASN A 102 -1.21 -0.22 3.53
C ASN A 102 -2.29 -0.01 4.60
N CYS A 103 -1.91 0.29 5.84
CA CYS A 103 -2.86 0.54 6.92
C CYS A 103 -3.78 1.73 6.62
N GLY A 104 -5.09 1.53 6.76
CA GLY A 104 -6.09 2.53 6.38
C GLY A 104 -6.48 2.49 4.89
N GLY A 105 -5.88 1.60 4.10
CA GLY A 105 -6.16 1.47 2.68
C GLY A 105 -7.64 1.24 2.39
N CYS A 106 -8.16 1.97 1.40
CA CYS A 106 -9.55 1.89 0.96
C CYS A 106 -9.70 0.88 -0.18
N TRP A 107 -10.62 -0.07 -0.04
CA TRP A 107 -10.84 -1.15 -1.00
C TRP A 107 -12.26 -1.17 -1.50
N LYS A 108 -12.43 -1.16 -2.82
CA LYS A 108 -13.68 -1.58 -3.47
C LYS A 108 -13.67 -3.08 -3.65
N ILE A 109 -14.58 -3.76 -2.97
CA ILE A 109 -14.73 -5.21 -3.05
C ILE A 109 -16.04 -5.52 -3.77
N THR A 110 -15.97 -6.35 -4.81
CA THR A 110 -17.14 -6.75 -5.61
C THR A 110 -17.32 -8.25 -5.55
N ASN A 111 -18.50 -8.70 -5.12
CA ASN A 111 -18.87 -10.10 -5.12
C ASN A 111 -19.14 -10.57 -6.55
N THR A 112 -18.37 -11.56 -7.01
CA THR A 112 -18.45 -12.07 -8.38
C THR A 112 -19.75 -12.81 -8.69
N ALA A 113 -20.45 -13.33 -7.68
CA ALA A 113 -21.69 -14.08 -7.88
C ALA A 113 -22.92 -13.18 -8.06
N ASN A 114 -22.96 -12.01 -7.41
CA ASN A 114 -24.14 -11.14 -7.39
C ASN A 114 -23.87 -9.68 -7.83
N ASN A 115 -22.62 -9.34 -8.18
CA ASN A 115 -22.15 -8.00 -8.58
C ASN A 115 -22.36 -6.88 -7.56
N ARG A 116 -22.69 -7.20 -6.29
CA ARG A 116 -22.73 -6.20 -5.23
C ARG A 116 -21.32 -5.76 -4.90
N ALA A 117 -21.17 -4.47 -4.60
CA ALA A 117 -19.91 -3.89 -4.21
C ALA A 117 -20.04 -3.06 -2.94
N ILE A 118 -18.98 -3.07 -2.13
CA ILE A 118 -18.83 -2.24 -0.94
C ILE A 118 -17.46 -1.56 -0.95
N HIS A 119 -17.32 -0.47 -0.20
CA HIS A 119 -16.02 0.11 0.13
C HIS A 119 -15.70 -0.22 1.58
N ILE A 120 -14.49 -0.68 1.85
CA ILE A 120 -14.03 -0.94 3.22
C ILE A 120 -12.72 -0.19 3.52
N THR A 121 -12.50 0.13 4.79
CA THR A 121 -11.17 0.47 5.30
C THR A 121 -10.49 -0.78 5.86
N ALA A 122 -9.28 -1.07 5.37
CA ALA A 122 -8.48 -2.16 5.87
C ALA A 122 -7.67 -1.74 7.11
N ILE A 123 -7.88 -2.42 8.23
CA ILE A 123 -7.32 -2.09 9.56
C ILE A 123 -6.55 -3.23 10.21
N ASP A 124 -6.64 -4.44 9.65
CA ASP A 124 -6.01 -5.62 10.24
C ASP A 124 -5.45 -6.57 9.17
N THR A 125 -4.75 -7.60 9.61
CA THR A 125 -4.26 -8.66 8.72
C THR A 125 -5.40 -9.63 8.36
N ALA A 126 -5.44 -10.09 7.10
CA ALA A 126 -6.24 -11.24 6.68
C ALA A 126 -5.41 -12.24 5.87
N GLY A 127 -5.96 -13.44 5.67
CA GLY A 127 -5.34 -14.48 4.84
C GLY A 127 -5.49 -14.22 3.34
N ALA A 128 -6.14 -15.12 2.61
CA ALA A 128 -6.30 -15.03 1.16
C ALA A 128 -7.42 -14.04 0.73
N GLY A 129 -7.29 -12.77 1.11
CA GLY A 129 -8.22 -11.70 0.73
C GLY A 129 -8.58 -10.80 1.89
N PHE A 130 -9.82 -10.90 2.38
CA PHE A 130 -10.36 -10.00 3.40
C PHE A 130 -11.14 -10.74 4.47
N ASN A 131 -11.10 -10.21 5.70
CA ASN A 131 -11.95 -10.65 6.80
C ASN A 131 -12.65 -9.41 7.38
N ILE A 132 -13.93 -9.23 7.06
CA ILE A 132 -14.64 -7.96 7.30
C ILE A 132 -15.68 -8.08 8.42
N ALA A 133 -16.21 -6.96 8.88
CA ALA A 133 -17.36 -6.98 9.78
C ALA A 133 -18.52 -7.80 9.20
N GLU A 134 -19.25 -8.51 10.05
CA GLU A 134 -20.41 -9.31 9.69
C GLU A 134 -21.48 -8.48 8.99
N ALA A 135 -21.70 -7.23 9.44
CA ALA A 135 -22.62 -6.30 8.79
C ALA A 135 -22.20 -5.97 7.35
N ALA A 136 -20.91 -5.73 7.11
CA ALA A 136 -20.38 -5.44 5.78
C ALA A 136 -20.48 -6.67 4.87
N PHE A 137 -20.19 -7.86 5.40
CA PHE A 137 -20.36 -9.12 4.68
C PHE A 137 -21.80 -9.35 4.25
N LYS A 138 -22.78 -9.13 5.14
CA LYS A 138 -24.21 -9.25 4.81
C LYS A 138 -24.61 -8.35 3.64
N VAL A 139 -24.09 -7.12 3.60
CA VAL A 139 -24.37 -6.21 2.46
C VAL A 139 -23.79 -6.78 1.17
N LEU A 140 -22.56 -7.30 1.21
CA LEU A 140 -21.86 -7.86 0.06
C LEU A 140 -22.46 -9.18 -0.44
N SER A 141 -22.92 -10.05 0.47
CA SER A 141 -23.55 -11.33 0.15
C SER A 141 -25.00 -11.19 -0.35
N GLY A 142 -25.65 -10.05 -0.09
CA GLY A 142 -27.07 -9.84 -0.37
C GLY A 142 -27.99 -10.28 0.77
N GLY A 143 -27.47 -10.35 2.00
CA GLY A 143 -28.24 -10.52 3.23
C GLY A 143 -27.99 -11.84 3.96
N THR A 144 -27.13 -12.72 3.43
CA THR A 144 -26.87 -14.05 4.00
C THR A 144 -25.49 -14.13 4.65
N LEU A 145 -25.37 -14.98 5.67
CA LEU A 145 -24.07 -15.43 6.19
C LEU A 145 -23.79 -16.84 5.68
N GLY A 146 -22.53 -17.24 5.66
CA GLY A 146 -22.15 -18.59 5.28
C GLY A 146 -20.73 -18.67 4.77
N ASN A 147 -20.57 -19.38 3.65
CA ASN A 147 -19.27 -19.65 3.05
C ASN A 147 -18.55 -18.36 2.60
N PRO A 148 -17.20 -18.40 2.51
CA PRO A 148 -16.42 -17.32 1.92
C PRO A 148 -16.95 -16.93 0.52
N LEU A 149 -16.88 -15.63 0.21
CA LEU A 149 -17.29 -15.10 -1.10
C LEU A 149 -16.06 -14.94 -2.00
N ILE A 150 -16.15 -15.41 -3.24
CA ILE A 150 -15.16 -15.08 -4.27
C ILE A 150 -15.40 -13.65 -4.75
N VAL A 151 -14.36 -12.82 -4.69
CA VAL A 151 -14.46 -11.39 -5.01
C VAL A 151 -13.41 -10.92 -6.01
N THR A 152 -13.69 -9.79 -6.65
CA THR A 152 -12.66 -8.91 -7.19
C THR A 152 -12.47 -7.74 -6.24
N ALA A 153 -11.23 -7.26 -6.11
CA ALA A 153 -10.92 -6.13 -5.24
C ALA A 153 -10.03 -5.12 -5.97
N GLN A 154 -10.31 -3.84 -5.73
CA GLN A 154 -9.54 -2.72 -6.26
C GLN A 154 -9.20 -1.77 -5.11
N LYS A 155 -7.90 -1.47 -4.95
CA LYS A 155 -7.47 -0.39 -4.07
C LYS A 155 -7.85 0.94 -4.70
N ILE A 156 -8.54 1.77 -3.95
CA ILE A 156 -9.04 3.08 -4.40
C ILE A 156 -8.48 4.18 -3.48
N PRO A 157 -8.56 5.47 -3.87
CA PRO A 157 -8.07 6.55 -3.03
C PRO A 157 -8.68 6.52 -1.62
N GLU A 158 -7.86 6.69 -0.59
CA GLU A 158 -8.28 6.67 0.83
C GLU A 158 -9.36 7.70 1.15
N THR A 159 -9.36 8.82 0.43
CA THR A 159 -10.38 9.86 0.53
C THR A 159 -11.79 9.36 0.24
N VAL A 160 -11.95 8.26 -0.53
CA VAL A 160 -13.27 7.63 -0.74
C VAL A 160 -13.80 6.98 0.54
N CYS A 161 -12.91 6.50 1.40
CA CYS A 161 -13.21 5.98 2.73
C CYS A 161 -13.09 7.06 3.83
N GLY A 162 -12.76 8.31 3.49
CA GLY A 162 -12.70 9.42 4.44
C GLY A 162 -11.46 9.47 5.35
N ILE A 163 -10.40 8.73 5.03
CA ILE A 163 -9.12 8.73 5.78
C ILE A 163 -8.14 9.77 5.22
#